data_AF-A0A2U3TMN4-F1
#
_entry.id   AF-A0A2U3TMN4-F1
#
_cell.length_a   1.000
_cell.length_b   1.000
_cell.length_c   1.000
_cell.angle_alpha   90.00
_cell.angle_beta   90.00
_cell.angle_gamma   90.00
#
_symmetry.space_group_name_H-M   'P 1'
#
loop_
_entity.id
_entity.type
_entity.pdbx_description
1 polymer ?
#
loop_
_entity_poly.entity_id
_entity_poly.type
_entity_poly.pdbx_seq_one_letter_code
_entity_poly.pdbx_strand_id
1 'polypeptide(L)'
;MNLTIKPLNKSNLEMVNKNAKLKVNRHLSKKERADIKITQFTTDILIGLLLSDLHISLRSLNQNPRLFFAQSGKPEKFEFFMNVFKLLSEFCTKNLEPKTRIWKDKRTGEVYSSISFATLQLPCFKVLH
;
A
#
# COMPACT_ATOMS: atom_id res chain seq x y z
N MET A 1 -12.12 -11.13 42.87
CA MET A 1 -12.31 -12.11 41.78
C MET A 1 -11.14 -11.98 40.82
N ASN A 2 -10.15 -12.87 40.95
CA ASN A 2 -9.01 -12.94 40.03
C ASN A 2 -9.27 -14.06 39.03
N LEU A 3 -9.37 -13.72 37.74
CA LEU A 3 -9.43 -14.69 36.65
C LEU A 3 -8.00 -15.05 36.23
N THR A 4 -7.53 -16.19 36.74
CA THR A 4 -6.25 -16.79 36.32
C THR A 4 -6.39 -17.32 34.89
N ILE A 5 -5.68 -16.70 33.95
CA ILE A 5 -5.60 -17.17 32.55
C ILE A 5 -4.76 -18.45 32.53
N LYS A 6 -5.38 -19.58 32.21
CA LYS A 6 -4.69 -20.86 31.98
C LYS A 6 -3.82 -20.77 30.71
N PRO A 7 -2.59 -21.32 30.71
CA PRO A 7 -1.74 -21.31 29.53
C PRO A 7 -2.33 -22.20 28.41
N LEU A 8 -2.28 -21.68 27.19
CA LEU A 8 -2.85 -22.29 25.98
C LEU A 8 -2.11 -23.61 25.64
N ASN A 9 -2.87 -24.71 25.58
CA ASN A 9 -2.40 -26.07 25.31
C ASN A 9 -1.96 -26.26 23.84
N LYS A 10 -0.80 -26.93 23.63
CA LYS A 10 -0.22 -27.34 22.33
C LYS A 10 -1.20 -28.03 21.37
N SER A 11 -2.24 -28.72 21.86
CA SER A 11 -3.25 -29.37 21.01
C SER A 11 -4.13 -28.37 20.23
N ASN A 12 -4.26 -27.13 20.72
CA ASN A 12 -4.97 -26.06 20.00
C ASN A 12 -4.10 -25.39 18.93
N LEU A 13 -2.77 -25.56 19.00
CA LEU A 13 -1.85 -25.01 18.00
C LEU A 13 -1.89 -25.81 16.69
N GLU A 14 -2.16 -27.12 16.76
CA GLU A 14 -2.18 -28.00 15.59
C GLU A 14 -3.47 -27.89 14.74
N MET A 15 -4.61 -27.49 15.34
CA MET A 15 -5.83 -27.23 14.57
C MET A 15 -5.84 -25.86 13.87
N VAL A 16 -5.13 -24.86 14.41
CA VAL A 16 -4.97 -23.55 13.75
C VAL A 16 -4.03 -23.64 12.54
N ASN A 17 -3.08 -24.59 12.56
CA ASN A 17 -2.04 -24.72 11.54
C ASN A 17 -2.42 -25.54 10.30
N LYS A 18 -3.62 -26.14 10.22
CA LYS A 18 -4.08 -26.86 9.00
C LYS A 18 -4.80 -25.99 7.97
N ASN A 19 -5.14 -24.73 8.30
CA ASN A 19 -5.76 -23.77 7.38
C ASN A 19 -4.90 -22.55 7.07
N ALA A 20 -3.60 -22.61 7.35
CA ALA A 20 -2.62 -21.73 6.72
C ALA A 20 -2.51 -22.13 5.24
N LYS A 21 -3.53 -21.79 4.44
CA LYS A 21 -3.41 -21.68 2.99
C LYS A 21 -2.14 -20.86 2.75
N LEU A 22 -1.12 -21.53 2.22
CA LEU A 22 0.11 -20.94 1.73
C LEU A 22 -0.20 -19.55 1.18
N LYS A 23 0.39 -18.51 1.77
CA LYS A 23 0.38 -17.15 1.21
C LYS A 23 1.16 -17.20 -0.10
N VAL A 24 0.55 -17.75 -1.14
CA VAL A 24 1.04 -17.68 -2.50
C VAL A 24 0.89 -16.21 -2.89
N ASN A 25 1.98 -15.46 -2.80
CA ASN A 25 2.09 -14.13 -3.38
C ASN A 25 2.06 -14.32 -4.91
N ARG A 26 0.86 -14.57 -5.45
CA ARG A 26 0.67 -14.80 -6.88
C ARG A 26 0.83 -13.48 -7.61
N HIS A 27 1.83 -13.41 -8.47
CA HIS A 27 1.97 -12.30 -9.40
C HIS A 27 0.76 -12.28 -10.34
N LEU A 28 0.10 -11.13 -10.45
CA LEU A 28 -0.94 -10.94 -11.46
C LEU A 28 -0.34 -11.10 -12.86
N SER A 29 -0.96 -11.95 -13.66
CA SER A 29 -0.71 -12.12 -15.09
C SER A 29 -1.02 -10.83 -15.86
N LYS A 30 -0.53 -10.75 -17.10
CA LYS A 30 -0.80 -9.60 -17.97
C LYS A 30 -2.30 -9.40 -18.22
N LYS A 31 -3.06 -10.49 -18.35
CA LYS A 31 -4.52 -10.45 -18.56
C LYS A 31 -5.24 -9.92 -17.32
N GLU A 32 -4.94 -10.48 -16.14
CA GLU A 32 -5.52 -10.02 -14.86
C GLU A 32 -5.25 -8.54 -14.62
N ARG A 33 -4.06 -8.03 -14.98
CA ARG A 33 -3.74 -6.59 -14.89
C ARG A 33 -4.52 -5.73 -15.87
N ALA A 34 -4.79 -6.23 -17.08
CA ALA A 34 -5.55 -5.51 -18.09
C ALA A 34 -7.04 -5.41 -17.76
N ASP A 35 -7.54 -6.38 -16.98
CA ASP A 35 -8.93 -6.44 -16.52
C ASP A 35 -9.20 -5.44 -15.38
N ILE A 36 -8.17 -5.01 -14.64
CA ILE A 36 -8.30 -3.94 -13.64
C ILE A 36 -8.56 -2.61 -14.35
N LYS A 37 -9.71 -2.00 -14.05
CA LYS A 37 -10.14 -0.71 -14.59
C LYS A 37 -10.17 0.35 -13.50
N ILE A 38 -10.00 1.59 -13.93
CA ILE A 38 -10.24 2.76 -13.10
C ILE A 38 -11.56 3.40 -13.56
N THR A 39 -12.37 3.85 -12.61
CA THR A 39 -13.62 4.58 -12.93
C THR A 39 -13.32 6.04 -13.26
N GLN A 40 -14.25 6.74 -13.92
CA GLN A 40 -14.09 8.17 -14.17
C GLN A 40 -13.99 8.96 -12.84
N PHE A 41 -14.83 8.62 -11.86
CA PHE A 41 -14.78 9.21 -10.53
C PHE A 41 -13.41 9.05 -9.85
N THR A 42 -12.85 7.83 -9.86
CA THR A 42 -11.51 7.59 -9.32
C THR A 42 -10.46 8.38 -10.10
N THR A 43 -10.60 8.48 -11.43
CA THR A 43 -9.69 9.25 -12.29
C THR A 43 -9.65 10.72 -11.90
N ASP A 44 -10.81 11.35 -11.68
CA ASP A 44 -10.90 12.76 -11.28
C ASP A 44 -10.25 13.01 -9.91
N ILE A 45 -10.46 12.09 -8.96
CA ILE A 45 -9.77 12.13 -7.65
C ILE A 45 -8.25 12.01 -7.84
N LEU A 46 -7.79 11.08 -8.69
CA LEU A 46 -6.36 10.91 -8.92
C LEU A 46 -5.74 12.13 -9.58
N ILE A 47 -6.43 12.83 -10.49
CA ILE A 47 -5.95 14.09 -11.05
C ILE A 47 -5.72 15.10 -9.92
N GLY A 48 -6.67 15.26 -9.00
CA GLY A 48 -6.49 16.13 -7.82
C GLY A 48 -5.33 15.70 -6.93
N LEU A 49 -5.17 14.40 -6.70
CA LEU A 49 -4.05 13.87 -5.91
C LEU A 49 -2.69 14.09 -6.63
N LEU A 50 -2.64 13.96 -7.95
CA LEU A 50 -1.43 14.20 -8.76
C LEU A 50 -0.99 15.67 -8.76
N LEU A 51 -1.95 16.59 -8.62
CA LEU A 51 -1.67 18.01 -8.41
C LEU A 51 -1.14 18.30 -6.99
N SER A 52 -1.19 17.33 -6.07
CA SER A 52 -0.65 17.45 -4.71
C SER A 52 0.60 16.58 -4.51
N ASP A 53 0.50 15.49 -3.73
CA ASP A 53 1.60 14.66 -3.27
C ASP A 53 1.64 13.27 -3.96
N LEU A 54 0.75 12.99 -4.92
CA LEU A 54 0.76 11.74 -5.67
C LEU A 54 1.73 11.82 -6.84
N HIS A 55 2.56 10.79 -6.99
CA HIS A 55 3.56 10.73 -8.04
C HIS A 55 3.28 9.57 -9.00
N ILE A 56 3.35 9.82 -10.30
CA ILE A 56 3.42 8.77 -11.31
C ILE A 56 4.88 8.40 -11.53
N SER A 57 5.17 7.10 -11.51
CA SER A 57 6.48 6.55 -11.77
C SER A 57 6.42 5.61 -12.97
N LEU A 58 7.17 5.96 -14.02
CA LEU A 58 7.41 5.13 -15.19
C LEU A 58 8.84 4.60 -15.16
N ARG A 59 9.03 3.27 -15.29
CA ARG A 59 10.39 2.69 -15.34
C ARG A 59 11.03 2.82 -16.73
N SER A 60 10.22 2.82 -17.78
CA SER A 60 10.60 3.09 -19.16
C SER A 60 9.36 3.39 -19.99
N LEU A 61 9.52 4.00 -21.16
CA LEU A 61 8.41 4.46 -22.03
C LEU A 61 7.41 3.34 -22.40
N ASN A 62 7.87 2.09 -22.45
CA ASN A 62 7.06 0.94 -22.84
C ASN A 62 6.40 0.21 -21.66
N GLN A 63 6.61 0.67 -20.43
CA GLN A 63 6.08 0.03 -19.23
C GLN A 63 4.81 0.70 -18.73
N ASN A 64 4.00 -0.05 -17.99
CA ASN A 64 2.82 0.53 -17.36
C ASN A 64 3.24 1.45 -16.20
N PRO A 65 2.59 2.62 -16.05
CA PRO A 65 2.80 3.47 -14.89
C PRO A 65 2.36 2.80 -13.60
N ARG A 66 2.97 3.24 -12.50
CA ARG A 66 2.50 3.00 -11.14
C ARG A 66 2.34 4.34 -10.45
N LEU A 67 1.42 4.38 -9.50
CA LEU A 67 1.24 5.48 -8.58
C LEU A 67 2.04 5.23 -7.30
N PHE A 68 2.72 6.26 -6.83
CA PHE A 68 3.47 6.30 -5.59
C PHE A 68 2.99 7.47 -4.75
N PHE A 69 2.65 7.20 -3.50
CA PHE A 69 2.21 8.23 -2.57
C PHE A 69 3.10 8.19 -1.33
N ALA A 70 3.57 9.36 -0.90
CA ALA A 70 4.40 9.49 0.29
C ALA A 70 4.08 10.78 1.02
N GLN A 71 4.04 10.70 2.35
CA GLN A 71 3.88 11.87 3.22
C GLN A 71 4.83 11.78 4.41
N SER A 72 5.04 12.91 5.09
CA SER A 72 5.73 12.92 6.37
C SER A 72 5.01 12.02 7.37
N GLY A 73 5.74 11.28 8.19
CA GLY A 73 5.18 10.40 9.22
C GLY A 73 4.67 11.14 10.45
N LYS A 74 4.17 12.36 10.27
CA LYS A 74 3.57 13.18 11.33
C LYS A 74 2.13 12.70 11.60
N PRO A 75 1.69 12.62 12.88
CA PRO A 75 0.36 12.13 13.22
C PRO A 75 -0.78 12.83 12.48
N GLU A 76 -0.70 14.14 12.29
CA GLU A 76 -1.74 14.95 11.64
C GLU A 76 -1.91 14.66 10.13
N LYS A 77 -0.94 14.00 9.49
CA LYS A 77 -1.03 13.59 8.08
C LYS A 77 -1.55 12.15 7.93
N PHE A 78 -1.58 11.39 9.01
CA PHE A 78 -1.84 9.94 8.96
C PHE A 78 -3.25 9.62 8.46
N GLU A 79 -4.28 10.36 8.89
CA GLU A 79 -5.65 10.11 8.46
C GLU A 79 -5.83 10.29 6.95
N PHE A 80 -5.33 11.40 6.39
CA PHE A 80 -5.38 11.63 4.95
C PHE A 80 -4.59 10.56 4.19
N PHE A 81 -3.40 10.19 4.66
CA PHE A 81 -2.63 9.11 4.07
C PHE A 81 -3.41 7.80 4.03
N MET A 82 -4.08 7.43 5.13
CA MET A 82 -4.88 6.20 5.20
C MET A 82 -6.11 6.25 4.30
N ASN A 83 -6.72 7.42 4.10
CA ASN A 83 -7.81 7.60 3.14
C ASN A 83 -7.35 7.37 1.70
N VAL A 84 -6.20 7.96 1.31
CA VAL A 84 -5.60 7.73 -0.01
C VAL A 84 -5.18 6.28 -0.19
N PHE A 85 -4.61 5.66 0.85
CA PHE A 85 -4.25 4.25 0.84
C PHE A 85 -5.47 3.34 0.66
N LYS A 86 -6.56 3.60 1.40
CA LYS A 86 -7.82 2.86 1.26
C LYS A 86 -8.38 2.97 -0.16
N LEU A 87 -8.41 4.18 -0.72
CA LEU A 87 -8.83 4.44 -2.10
C LEU A 87 -8.00 3.64 -3.12
N LEU A 88 -6.68 3.55 -2.92
CA LEU A 88 -5.77 2.91 -3.86
C LEU A 88 -5.46 1.44 -3.55
N SER A 89 -6.02 0.90 -2.47
CA SER A 89 -5.69 -0.45 -1.96
C SER A 89 -6.01 -1.56 -2.96
N GLU A 90 -7.06 -1.40 -3.77
CA GLU A 90 -7.43 -2.35 -4.82
C GLU A 90 -6.39 -2.44 -5.96
N PHE A 91 -5.60 -1.40 -6.16
CA PHE A 91 -4.53 -1.34 -7.15
C PHE A 91 -3.17 -1.75 -6.58
N CYS A 92 -3.11 -2.10 -5.29
CA CYS A 92 -1.90 -2.50 -4.60
C CYS A 92 -1.70 -4.03 -4.61
N THR A 93 -0.49 -4.47 -4.25
CA THR A 93 -0.26 -5.89 -3.95
C THR A 93 -1.20 -6.32 -2.81
N LYS A 94 -1.75 -7.54 -2.89
CA LYS A 94 -2.62 -8.07 -1.85
C LYS A 94 -1.90 -8.09 -0.49
N ASN A 95 -2.56 -7.57 0.54
CA ASN A 95 -2.00 -7.39 1.90
C ASN A 95 -0.75 -6.49 1.92
N LEU A 96 -0.66 -5.51 1.01
CA LEU A 96 0.36 -4.48 1.11
C LEU A 96 0.15 -3.70 2.40
N GLU A 97 1.22 -3.54 3.18
CA GLU A 97 1.27 -2.62 4.30
C GLU A 97 2.07 -1.38 3.88
N PRO A 98 1.63 -0.15 4.25
CA PRO A 98 2.42 1.05 4.05
C PRO A 98 3.83 0.94 4.63
N LYS A 99 4.82 1.41 3.88
CA LYS A 99 6.21 1.44 4.33
C LYS A 99 6.49 2.72 5.11
N THR A 100 6.92 2.56 6.35
CA THR A 100 7.47 3.64 7.16
C THR A 100 9.00 3.69 7.03
N ARG A 101 9.56 4.89 7.11
CA ARG A 101 11.00 5.13 7.14
C ARG A 101 11.28 6.22 8.17
N ILE A 102 12.33 6.03 8.97
CA ILE A 102 12.86 7.01 9.90
C ILE A 102 14.31 7.27 9.51
N TRP A 103 14.74 8.53 9.52
CA TRP A 103 16.13 8.89 9.26
C TRP A 103 16.51 10.14 10.05
N LYS A 104 17.81 10.27 10.32
CA LYS A 104 18.39 11.48 10.93
C LYS A 104 18.99 12.34 9.83
N ASP A 105 18.62 13.63 9.80
CA ASP A 105 19.28 14.59 8.93
C ASP A 105 20.69 14.85 9.45
N LYS A 106 21.69 14.66 8.60
CA LYS A 106 23.10 14.83 8.96
C LYS A 106 23.48 16.30 9.20
N ARG A 107 22.73 17.24 8.61
CA ARG A 107 23.04 18.67 8.68
C ARG A 107 22.48 19.32 9.94
N THR A 108 21.26 18.96 10.34
CA THR A 108 20.57 19.53 11.51
C THR A 108 20.59 18.61 12.73
N GLY A 109 20.80 17.31 12.53
CA GLY A 109 20.66 16.31 13.60
C GLY A 109 19.22 15.92 13.91
N GLU A 110 18.24 16.52 13.22
CA GLU A 110 16.81 16.25 13.43
C GLU A 110 16.42 14.86 12.92
N VAL A 111 15.47 14.23 13.60
CA VAL A 111 14.92 12.93 13.19
C VAL A 111 13.62 13.16 12.45
N TYR A 112 13.56 12.67 11.21
CA TYR A 112 12.39 12.73 10.36
C TYR A 112 11.84 11.34 10.10
N SER A 113 10.54 11.29 9.81
CA SER A 113 9.85 10.08 9.41
C SER A 113 9.01 10.33 8.16
N SER A 114 8.76 9.27 7.41
CA SER A 114 7.86 9.26 6.26
C SER A 114 7.06 7.96 6.24
N ILE A 115 5.86 8.02 5.68
CA ILE A 115 5.02 6.88 5.36
C ILE A 115 4.70 6.90 3.86
N SER A 116 4.73 5.74 3.21
CA SER A 116 4.60 5.65 1.75
C SER A 116 4.01 4.33 1.30
N PHE A 117 3.40 4.30 0.12
CA PHE A 117 3.03 3.06 -0.55
C PHE A 117 3.12 3.22 -2.07
N ALA A 118 3.11 2.09 -2.78
CA ALA A 118 3.11 2.06 -4.23
C ALA A 118 2.06 1.06 -4.73
N THR A 119 1.32 1.48 -5.75
CA THR A 119 0.43 0.60 -6.50
C THR A 119 1.24 -0.34 -7.40
N LEU A 120 0.56 -1.36 -7.92
CA LEU A 120 1.08 -2.18 -9.00
C LEU A 120 1.25 -1.34 -10.29
N GLN A 121 2.13 -1.79 -11.18
CA GLN A 121 2.19 -1.26 -12.53
C GLN A 121 0.97 -1.77 -13.32
N LEU A 122 0.04 -0.87 -13.64
CA LEU A 122 -1.25 -1.21 -14.23
C LEU A 122 -1.51 -0.42 -15.52
N PRO A 123 -2.02 -1.06 -16.58
CA PRO A 123 -2.37 -0.38 -17.82
C PRO A 123 -3.40 0.73 -17.66
N CYS A 124 -4.32 0.62 -16.69
CA CYS A 124 -5.37 1.63 -16.46
C CYS A 124 -4.81 3.00 -16.07
N PHE A 125 -3.60 3.07 -15.50
CA PHE A 125 -2.96 4.34 -15.16
C PHE A 125 -2.37 5.09 -16.36
N LYS A 126 -2.35 4.50 -17.56
CA LYS A 126 -1.86 5.18 -18.78
C LYS A 126 -2.67 6.42 -19.15
N VAL A 127 -3.92 6.53 -18.71
CA VAL A 127 -4.73 7.74 -18.96
C VAL A 127 -4.25 8.96 -18.19
N LEU A 128 -3.35 8.77 -17.21
CA LEU A 128 -2.83 9.82 -16.33
C LEU A 128 -1.42 10.29 -16.71
N HIS A 129 -0.78 9.70 -17.73
CA HIS A 129 0.59 9.99 -18.17
C HIS A 129 0.66 10.05 -19.68
#